data_AF-A0A3D1I2G3-F1
#
_entry.id   AF-A0A3D1I2G3-F1
#
_cell.length_a   1.000
_cell.length_b   1.000
_cell.length_c   1.000
_cell.angle_alpha   90.00
_cell.angle_beta   90.00
_cell.angle_gamma   90.00
#
_symmetry.space_group_name_H-M   'P 1'
#
loop_
_entity.id
_entity.type
_entity.pdbx_description
1 polymer ?
#
loop_
_entity_poly.entity_id
_entity_poly.type
_entity_poly.pdbx_seq_one_letter_code
_entity_poly.pdbx_strand_id
1 'polypeptide(L)'
;HDGVRTVNYKYFRFFDTELDTDGERALCNDYIDATKPAMSSYGNMMTFSIDSRNVGRDDYYSTFGSLFYLGVMLSVVFIFAAVLIIYYKQVSEGYEDQSRFEIMQKVGMTKKEIRKSINSQLLTVFFLPLAGAGLHMIFASVIIRRILLAFNFNNPVLFAVTTLVCFVVFALFYTLIYRVTSNAYYKIVSGAKERE
;
A
#
# COMPACT_ATOMS: atom_id res chain seq x y z
N HIS A 1 30.33 -43.17 20.67
CA HIS A 1 29.49 -42.02 20.29
C HIS A 1 28.19 -42.58 19.73
N ASP A 2 27.28 -42.98 20.62
CA ASP A 2 26.04 -43.66 20.24
C ASP A 2 24.98 -42.63 19.89
N GLY A 3 24.78 -42.41 18.59
CA GLY A 3 23.75 -41.51 18.07
C GLY A 3 22.37 -42.10 18.30
N VAL A 4 21.59 -41.50 19.20
CA VAL A 4 20.18 -41.84 19.42
C VAL A 4 19.42 -41.60 18.10
N ARG A 5 18.98 -42.69 17.46
CA ARG A 5 18.08 -42.63 16.30
C ARG A 5 16.68 -42.30 16.78
N THR A 6 16.23 -41.07 16.56
CA THR A 6 14.84 -40.67 16.77
C THR A 6 14.00 -40.97 15.52
N VAL A 7 12.93 -41.74 15.68
CA VAL A 7 11.94 -41.98 14.63
C VAL A 7 10.74 -41.08 14.89
N ASN A 8 10.42 -40.20 13.94
CA ASN A 8 9.27 -39.31 14.02
C ASN A 8 8.06 -39.94 13.33
N TYR A 9 6.97 -40.18 14.07
CA TYR A 9 5.71 -40.64 13.52
C TYR A 9 4.73 -39.47 13.40
N LYS A 10 4.06 -39.35 12.26
CA LYS A 10 3.04 -38.32 12.02
C LYS A 10 1.72 -38.99 11.61
N TYR A 11 0.66 -38.69 12.34
CA TYR A 11 -0.68 -39.20 12.07
C TYR A 11 -1.61 -38.02 11.76
N PHE A 12 -2.46 -38.19 10.74
CA PHE A 12 -3.47 -37.22 10.38
C PHE A 12 -4.84 -37.89 10.44
N ARG A 13 -5.82 -37.22 11.05
CA ARG A 13 -7.22 -37.63 11.05
C ARG A 13 -8.06 -36.44 10.67
N PHE A 14 -9.02 -36.68 9.78
CA PHE A 14 -9.97 -35.69 9.32
C PHE A 14 -11.36 -36.30 9.48
N PHE A 15 -12.32 -35.51 9.90
CA PHE A 15 -13.72 -35.89 9.98
C PHE A 15 -14.57 -34.65 9.72
N ASP A 16 -15.67 -34.85 9.01
CA ASP A 16 -16.66 -33.81 8.79
C ASP A 16 -17.66 -33.81 9.95
N THR A 17 -18.22 -32.64 10.25
CA THR A 17 -19.27 -32.52 11.26
C THR A 17 -20.55 -31.99 10.62
N GLU A 18 -21.70 -32.31 11.21
CA GLU A 18 -22.99 -31.72 10.84
C GLU A 18 -23.33 -30.49 11.69
N LEU A 19 -22.36 -29.98 12.47
CA LEU A 19 -22.55 -28.86 13.37
C LEU A 19 -22.58 -27.54 12.59
N ASP A 20 -23.19 -26.51 13.18
CA ASP A 20 -23.11 -25.16 12.68
C ASP A 20 -21.72 -24.54 12.96
N THR A 21 -21.47 -23.35 12.42
CA THR A 21 -20.15 -22.70 12.53
C THR A 21 -19.69 -22.51 13.97
N ASP A 22 -20.61 -22.16 14.88
CA ASP A 22 -20.29 -21.95 16.29
C ASP A 22 -20.09 -23.29 17.02
N GLY A 23 -20.87 -24.33 16.71
CA GLY A 23 -20.67 -25.69 17.20
C GLY A 23 -19.35 -26.30 16.75
N GLU A 24 -18.97 -26.11 15.47
CA GLU A 24 -17.67 -26.54 14.94
C GLU A 24 -16.50 -25.83 15.62
N ARG A 25 -16.66 -24.54 15.95
CA ARG A 25 -15.65 -23.75 16.67
C ARG A 25 -15.50 -24.23 18.12
N ALA A 26 -16.62 -24.42 18.82
CA ALA A 26 -16.63 -24.93 20.19
C ALA A 26 -15.98 -26.32 20.27
N LEU A 27 -16.36 -27.23 19.36
CA LEU A 27 -15.77 -28.56 19.27
C LEU A 27 -14.25 -28.49 19.07
N CYS A 28 -13.78 -27.66 18.14
CA CYS A 28 -12.34 -27.48 17.91
C CYS A 28 -11.60 -27.03 19.18
N ASN A 29 -12.15 -26.05 19.89
CA ASN A 29 -11.58 -25.54 21.14
C ASN A 29 -11.58 -26.60 22.25
N ASP A 30 -12.65 -27.37 22.38
CA ASP A 30 -12.76 -28.46 23.36
C ASP A 30 -11.70 -29.54 23.12
N TYR A 31 -11.45 -29.92 21.86
CA TYR A 31 -10.40 -30.87 21.51
C TYR A 31 -8.99 -30.31 21.80
N ILE A 32 -8.77 -29.03 21.51
CA ILE A 32 -7.51 -28.35 21.86
C ILE A 32 -7.30 -28.41 23.38
N ASP A 33 -8.33 -28.08 24.16
CA ASP A 33 -8.27 -28.10 25.63
C ASP A 33 -8.06 -29.51 26.20
N ALA A 34 -8.76 -30.51 25.65
CA ALA A 34 -8.62 -31.90 26.04
C ALA A 34 -7.21 -32.48 25.78
N THR A 35 -6.48 -31.94 24.79
CA THR A 35 -5.12 -32.41 24.44
C THR A 35 -3.99 -31.65 25.13
N LYS A 36 -4.25 -30.48 25.74
CA LYS A 36 -3.26 -29.71 26.52
C LYS A 36 -2.54 -30.53 27.60
N PRO A 37 -3.21 -31.35 28.43
CA PRO A 37 -2.54 -32.12 29.48
C PRO A 37 -1.55 -33.15 28.90
N ALA A 38 -1.95 -33.86 27.84
CA ALA A 38 -1.07 -34.81 27.14
C ALA A 38 0.16 -34.11 26.57
N MET A 39 -0.02 -32.95 25.93
CA MET A 39 1.10 -32.16 25.40
C MET A 39 2.07 -31.72 26.50
N SER A 40 1.55 -31.29 27.66
CA SER A 40 2.39 -30.90 28.80
C SER A 40 3.18 -32.08 29.41
N SER A 41 2.62 -33.29 29.39
CA SER A 41 3.24 -34.49 29.98
C SER A 41 4.36 -35.07 29.13
N TYR A 42 4.29 -34.95 27.80
CA TYR A 42 5.28 -35.50 26.87
C TYR A 42 6.25 -34.44 26.31
N GLY A 43 6.03 -33.17 26.62
CA GLY A 43 6.88 -32.05 26.20
C GLY A 43 7.14 -32.08 24.68
N ASN A 44 8.41 -31.89 24.28
CA ASN A 44 8.79 -31.83 22.87
C ASN A 44 8.75 -33.20 22.16
N MET A 45 8.43 -34.30 22.85
CA MET A 45 8.34 -35.64 22.24
C MET A 45 7.02 -35.88 21.50
N MET A 46 5.99 -35.06 21.77
CA MET A 46 4.67 -35.22 21.17
C MET A 46 4.02 -33.86 20.93
N THR A 47 3.55 -33.61 19.70
CA THR A 47 2.84 -32.39 19.34
C THR A 47 1.48 -32.75 18.76
N PHE A 48 0.43 -32.11 19.26
CA PHE A 48 -0.90 -32.16 18.67
C PHE A 48 -1.17 -30.83 17.96
N SER A 49 -1.71 -30.94 16.75
CA SER A 49 -2.25 -29.79 16.01
C SER A 49 -3.68 -30.16 15.67
N ILE A 50 -4.61 -29.37 16.20
CA ILE A 50 -6.05 -29.49 15.98
C ILE A 50 -6.45 -28.17 15.33
N ASP A 51 -7.14 -28.26 14.22
CA ASP A 51 -7.53 -27.11 13.42
C ASP A 51 -8.92 -27.36 12.85
N SER A 52 -9.66 -26.28 12.64
CA SER A 52 -10.97 -26.28 12.00
C SER A 52 -10.98 -25.18 10.96
N ARG A 53 -11.62 -25.46 9.82
CA ARG A 53 -11.73 -24.48 8.72
C ARG A 53 -12.31 -23.15 9.18
N ASN A 54 -13.26 -23.18 10.13
CA ASN A 54 -13.90 -21.98 10.64
C ASN A 54 -12.99 -21.19 11.57
N VAL A 55 -12.29 -21.86 12.50
CA VAL A 55 -11.28 -21.25 13.37
C VAL A 55 -10.17 -20.63 12.53
N GLY A 56 -9.63 -21.35 11.54
CA GLY A 56 -8.62 -20.84 10.63
C GLY A 56 -9.10 -19.65 9.79
N ARG A 57 -10.40 -19.58 9.46
CA ARG A 57 -10.99 -18.43 8.77
C ARG A 57 -11.05 -17.19 9.67
N ASP A 58 -11.39 -17.36 10.95
CA ASP A 58 -11.42 -16.25 11.91
C ASP A 58 -10.01 -15.71 12.18
N ASP A 59 -9.04 -16.61 12.38
CA ASP A 59 -7.64 -16.24 12.56
C ASP A 59 -7.08 -15.50 11.34
N TYR A 60 -7.47 -15.94 10.14
CA TYR A 60 -7.14 -15.24 8.89
C TYR A 60 -7.72 -13.82 8.87
N TYR A 61 -9.02 -13.65 9.12
CA TYR A 61 -9.64 -12.33 9.12
C TYR A 61 -9.11 -11.42 10.24
N SER A 62 -8.84 -11.97 11.42
CA SER A 62 -8.27 -11.23 12.54
C SER A 62 -6.86 -10.69 12.20
N THR A 63 -6.01 -11.56 11.66
CA THR A 63 -4.61 -11.22 11.35
C THR A 63 -4.51 -10.31 10.12
N PHE A 64 -5.16 -10.68 9.01
CA PHE A 64 -5.04 -9.94 7.75
C PHE A 64 -6.01 -8.77 7.63
N GLY A 65 -7.18 -8.82 8.28
CA GLY A 65 -8.18 -7.76 8.23
C GLY A 65 -7.70 -6.47 8.90
N SER A 66 -7.03 -6.59 10.06
CA SER A 66 -6.45 -5.45 10.77
C SER A 66 -5.33 -4.78 9.95
N LEU A 67 -4.44 -5.58 9.35
CA LEU A 67 -3.39 -5.10 8.45
C LEU A 67 -3.97 -4.45 7.18
N PHE A 68 -5.02 -5.03 6.60
CA PHE A 68 -5.70 -4.48 5.44
C PHE A 68 -6.33 -3.12 5.74
N TYR A 69 -7.05 -3.02 6.86
CA TYR A 69 -7.64 -1.76 7.32
C TYR A 69 -6.57 -0.69 7.52
N LEU A 70 -5.48 -1.01 8.23
CA LEU A 70 -4.38 -0.08 8.48
C LEU A 70 -3.71 0.36 7.17
N GLY A 71 -3.49 -0.57 6.24
CA GLY A 71 -2.94 -0.26 4.92
C GLY A 71 -3.82 0.70 4.12
N VAL A 72 -5.14 0.45 4.06
CA VAL A 72 -6.08 1.32 3.35
C VAL A 72 -6.19 2.70 4.02
N MET A 73 -6.33 2.74 5.35
CA MET A 73 -6.46 3.98 6.10
C MET A 73 -5.23 4.88 5.93
N LEU A 74 -4.03 4.32 6.07
CA LEU A 74 -2.78 5.07 5.86
C LEU A 74 -2.66 5.54 4.40
N SER A 75 -3.02 4.70 3.43
CA SER A 75 -2.98 5.07 2.01
C SER A 75 -3.88 6.28 1.72
N VAL A 76 -5.09 6.29 2.27
CA VAL A 76 -6.03 7.41 2.12
C VAL A 76 -5.45 8.69 2.72
N VAL A 77 -4.92 8.63 3.95
CA VAL A 77 -4.32 9.80 4.61
C VAL A 77 -3.13 10.35 3.80
N PHE A 78 -2.24 9.48 3.31
CA PHE A 78 -1.11 9.91 2.49
C PHE A 78 -1.53 10.49 1.13
N ILE A 79 -2.58 9.96 0.51
CA ILE A 79 -3.15 10.54 -0.72
C ILE A 79 -3.66 11.95 -0.44
N PHE A 80 -4.44 12.16 0.63
CA PHE A 80 -4.91 13.50 1.00
C PHE A 80 -3.74 14.46 1.25
N ALA A 81 -2.72 14.02 1.99
CA ALA A 81 -1.53 14.82 2.25
C ALA A 81 -0.82 15.20 0.93
N ALA A 82 -0.62 14.24 0.01
CA ALA A 82 0.00 14.48 -1.28
C ALA A 82 -0.81 15.49 -2.12
N VAL A 83 -2.14 15.35 -2.17
CA VAL A 83 -3.03 16.28 -2.89
C VAL A 83 -2.91 17.69 -2.31
N LEU A 84 -2.94 17.83 -0.98
CA LEU A 84 -2.82 19.13 -0.31
C LEU A 84 -1.47 19.78 -0.61
N ILE A 85 -0.38 19.03 -0.50
CA ILE A 85 0.97 19.54 -0.81
C ILE A 85 1.05 20.03 -2.25
N ILE A 86 0.54 19.25 -3.21
CA ILE A 86 0.53 19.63 -4.64
C ILE A 86 -0.31 20.88 -4.85
N TYR A 87 -1.51 20.92 -4.28
CA TYR A 87 -2.43 22.05 -4.40
C TYR A 87 -1.79 23.34 -3.88
N TYR A 88 -1.27 23.33 -2.65
CA TYR A 88 -0.63 24.51 -2.06
C TYR A 88 0.59 24.94 -2.87
N LYS A 89 1.41 24.00 -3.32
CA LYS A 89 2.57 24.31 -4.17
C LYS A 89 2.15 25.03 -5.44
N GLN A 90 1.15 24.50 -6.16
CA GLN A 90 0.71 25.12 -7.40
C GLN A 90 0.04 26.47 -7.17
N VAL A 91 -0.73 26.64 -6.10
CA VAL A 91 -1.31 27.94 -5.77
C VAL A 91 -0.22 28.97 -5.46
N SER A 92 0.76 28.61 -4.61
CA SER A 92 1.87 29.50 -4.24
C SER A 92 2.74 29.87 -5.45
N GLU A 93 3.16 28.89 -6.26
CA GLU A 93 3.90 29.14 -7.50
C GLU A 93 3.10 29.99 -8.49
N GLY A 94 1.77 29.83 -8.56
CA GLY A 94 0.89 30.63 -9.42
C GLY A 94 0.87 32.11 -9.07
N TYR A 95 0.86 32.46 -7.78
CA TYR A 95 0.94 33.86 -7.34
C TYR A 95 2.35 34.46 -7.56
N GLU A 96 3.40 33.69 -7.32
CA GLU A 96 4.78 34.15 -7.54
C GLU A 96 5.06 34.39 -9.03
N ASP A 97 4.67 33.45 -9.89
CA ASP A 97 4.86 33.53 -11.34
C ASP A 97 4.07 34.67 -11.97
N GLN A 98 2.92 35.08 -11.41
CA GLN A 98 2.18 36.24 -11.88
C GLN A 98 3.04 37.52 -11.83
N SER A 99 3.73 37.74 -10.72
CA SER A 99 4.61 38.92 -10.55
C SER A 99 5.81 38.88 -11.51
N ARG A 100 6.40 37.69 -11.71
CA ARG A 100 7.51 37.47 -12.65
C ARG A 100 7.06 37.63 -14.10
N PHE A 101 5.82 37.26 -14.42
CA PHE A 101 5.25 37.39 -15.76
C PHE A 101 5.18 38.84 -16.21
N GLU A 102 4.75 39.75 -15.34
CA GLU A 102 4.74 41.19 -15.63
C GLU A 102 6.14 41.73 -15.93
N ILE A 103 7.15 41.29 -15.17
CA ILE A 103 8.54 41.69 -15.40
C ILE A 103 9.02 41.16 -16.75
N MET A 104 8.80 39.88 -17.06
CA MET A 104 9.22 39.25 -18.33
C MET A 104 8.61 39.94 -19.55
N GLN A 105 7.37 40.44 -19.47
CA GLN A 105 6.77 41.22 -20.55
C GLN A 105 7.45 42.59 -20.75
N LYS A 106 7.84 43.27 -19.67
CA LYS A 106 8.52 44.58 -19.74
C LYS A 106 9.90 44.49 -20.41
N VAL A 107 10.56 43.33 -20.36
CA VAL A 107 11.82 43.04 -21.07
C VAL A 107 11.65 42.45 -22.47
N GLY A 108 10.41 42.35 -22.97
CA GLY A 108 10.12 42.01 -24.37
C GLY A 108 9.80 40.53 -24.65
N MET A 109 9.64 39.69 -23.63
CA MET A 109 9.21 38.30 -23.86
C MET A 109 7.74 38.22 -24.28
N THR A 110 7.46 37.38 -25.27
CA THR A 110 6.07 37.15 -25.70
C THR A 110 5.34 36.24 -24.72
N LYS A 111 4.01 36.41 -24.61
CA LYS A 111 3.13 35.55 -23.78
C LYS A 111 3.30 34.06 -24.08
N LYS A 112 3.63 33.70 -25.32
CA LYS A 112 3.84 32.32 -25.78
C LYS A 112 5.14 31.72 -25.24
N GLU A 113 6.22 32.49 -25.26
CA GLU A 113 7.52 32.08 -24.71
C GLU A 113 7.44 31.88 -23.20
N ILE A 114 6.77 32.80 -22.50
CA ILE A 114 6.60 32.71 -21.05
C ILE A 114 5.79 31.45 -20.68
N ARG A 115 4.65 31.21 -21.33
CA ARG A 115 3.82 30.03 -21.07
C ARG A 115 4.56 28.72 -21.37
N LYS A 116 5.40 28.69 -22.40
CA LYS A 116 6.22 27.51 -22.73
C LYS A 116 7.27 27.24 -21.63
N SER A 117 7.93 28.29 -21.15
CA SER A 117 8.95 28.18 -20.09
C SER A 117 8.35 27.65 -18.79
N ILE A 118 7.24 28.26 -18.35
CA ILE A 118 6.52 27.87 -17.13
C ILE A 118 6.06 26.41 -17.21
N ASN A 119 5.43 25.99 -18.32
CA ASN A 119 4.97 24.61 -18.48
C ASN A 119 6.11 23.60 -18.41
N SER A 120 7.26 23.90 -18.99
CA SER A 120 8.41 23.00 -18.94
C SER A 120 8.97 22.84 -17.53
N GLN A 121 9.00 23.93 -16.76
CA GLN A 121 9.45 23.91 -15.37
C GLN A 121 8.46 23.13 -14.49
N LEU A 122 7.17 23.44 -14.59
CA LEU A 122 6.12 22.77 -13.83
C LEU A 122 6.08 21.27 -14.11
N LEU A 123 6.19 20.86 -15.39
CA LEU A 123 6.18 19.45 -15.76
C LEU A 123 7.37 18.69 -15.14
N THR A 124 8.58 19.25 -15.24
CA THR A 124 9.80 18.64 -14.71
C THR A 124 9.74 18.48 -13.19
N VAL A 125 9.37 19.55 -12.49
CA VAL A 125 9.31 19.58 -11.02
C VAL A 125 8.20 18.66 -10.49
N PHE A 126 7.18 18.37 -11.29
CA PHE A 126 6.08 17.51 -10.90
C PHE A 126 6.32 16.02 -11.19
N PHE A 127 7.00 15.69 -12.28
CA PHE A 127 7.35 14.30 -12.62
C PHE A 127 8.52 13.76 -11.79
N LEU A 128 9.40 14.63 -11.30
CA LEU A 128 10.55 14.22 -10.49
C LEU A 128 10.13 13.48 -9.19
N PRO A 129 9.15 13.95 -8.39
CA PRO A 129 8.59 13.19 -7.28
C PRO A 129 8.00 11.83 -7.68
N LEU A 130 7.34 11.74 -8.84
CA LEU A 130 6.77 10.47 -9.32
C LEU A 130 7.87 9.46 -9.67
N ALA A 131 8.94 9.91 -10.33
CA ALA A 131 10.13 9.08 -10.57
C ALA A 131 10.78 8.64 -9.25
N GLY A 132 10.90 9.56 -8.28
CA GLY A 132 11.37 9.26 -6.93
C GLY A 132 10.51 8.21 -6.22
N ALA A 133 9.18 8.26 -6.36
CA ALA A 133 8.27 7.26 -5.84
C ALA A 133 8.47 5.88 -6.50
N GLY A 134 8.71 5.85 -7.82
CA GLY A 134 9.05 4.62 -8.53
C GLY A 134 10.36 4.00 -8.05
N LEU A 135 11.39 4.83 -7.85
CA LEU A 135 12.66 4.39 -7.28
C LEU A 135 12.47 3.88 -5.84
N HIS A 136 11.76 4.64 -4.99
CA HIS A 136 11.45 4.22 -3.63
C HIS A 136 10.71 2.87 -3.60
N MET A 137 9.76 2.66 -4.51
CA MET A 137 9.03 1.39 -4.66
C MET A 137 9.97 0.22 -4.97
N ILE A 138 10.97 0.41 -5.83
CA ILE A 138 11.95 -0.64 -6.15
C ILE A 138 12.71 -1.05 -4.89
N PHE A 139 13.20 -0.10 -4.10
CA PHE A 139 13.88 -0.41 -2.83
C PHE A 139 12.95 -1.06 -1.80
N ALA A 140 11.74 -0.52 -1.65
CA ALA A 140 10.74 -1.05 -0.73
C ALA A 140 10.32 -2.48 -1.10
N SER A 141 10.27 -2.82 -2.39
CA SER A 141 9.87 -4.14 -2.88
C SER A 141 10.71 -5.29 -2.31
N VAL A 142 12.00 -5.03 -2.00
CA VAL A 142 12.89 -6.02 -1.38
C VAL A 142 12.42 -6.39 0.02
N ILE A 143 12.08 -5.39 0.83
CA ILE A 143 11.64 -5.59 2.22
C ILE A 143 10.22 -6.18 2.23
N ILE A 144 9.31 -5.63 1.41
CA ILE A 144 7.93 -6.12 1.32
C ILE A 144 7.91 -7.59 0.90
N ARG A 145 8.74 -8.00 -0.08
CA ARG A 145 8.83 -9.40 -0.47
C ARG A 145 9.28 -10.29 0.69
N ARG A 146 10.26 -9.88 1.50
CA ARG A 146 10.70 -10.65 2.68
C ARG A 146 9.59 -10.80 3.72
N ILE A 147 8.83 -9.74 3.95
CA ILE A 147 7.67 -9.77 4.85
C ILE A 147 6.62 -10.75 4.31
N LEU A 148 6.29 -10.68 3.02
CA LEU A 148 5.32 -11.59 2.39
C LEU A 148 5.75 -13.07 2.46
N LEU A 149 7.05 -13.37 2.30
CA LEU A 149 7.57 -14.73 2.50
C LEU A 149 7.33 -15.23 3.93
N ALA A 150 7.44 -14.36 4.94
CA ALA A 150 7.15 -14.71 6.33
C ALA A 150 5.66 -15.07 6.55
N PHE A 151 4.77 -14.50 5.74
CA PHE A 151 3.33 -14.86 5.70
C PHE A 151 3.02 -16.00 4.73
N ASN A 152 4.04 -16.75 4.28
CA ASN A 152 3.91 -17.87 3.33
C ASN A 152 3.36 -17.46 1.94
N PHE A 153 3.46 -16.18 1.57
CA PHE A 153 3.13 -15.70 0.23
C PHE A 153 4.34 -15.85 -0.71
N ASN A 154 4.40 -16.99 -1.38
CA ASN A 154 5.55 -17.39 -2.22
C ASN A 154 5.34 -17.22 -3.74
N ASN A 155 4.38 -16.38 -4.17
CA ASN A 155 4.10 -16.18 -5.60
C ASN A 155 4.74 -14.87 -6.13
N PRO A 156 5.92 -14.93 -6.79
CA PRO A 156 6.62 -13.74 -7.27
C PRO A 156 5.90 -13.04 -8.43
N VAL A 157 5.15 -13.79 -9.25
CA VAL A 157 4.39 -13.23 -10.39
C VAL A 157 3.24 -12.38 -9.87
N LEU A 158 2.47 -12.92 -8.92
CA LEU A 158 1.36 -12.20 -8.30
C LEU A 158 1.85 -10.92 -7.61
N PHE A 159 2.97 -11.01 -6.88
CA PHE A 159 3.60 -9.85 -6.25
C PHE A 159 4.00 -8.78 -7.27
N ALA A 160 4.69 -9.17 -8.36
CA ALA A 160 5.15 -8.24 -9.39
C ALA A 160 3.97 -7.56 -10.12
N VAL A 161 2.96 -8.33 -10.52
CA VAL A 161 1.76 -7.81 -11.19
C VAL A 161 1.00 -6.86 -10.26
N THR A 162 0.80 -7.25 -9.00
CA THR A 162 0.09 -6.40 -8.02
C THR A 162 0.84 -5.10 -7.77
N THR A 163 2.16 -5.15 -7.59
CA THR A 163 3.00 -3.96 -7.39
C THR A 163 2.94 -3.03 -8.60
N LEU A 164 3.02 -3.59 -9.82
CA LEU A 164 2.92 -2.82 -11.05
C LEU A 164 1.56 -2.15 -11.20
N VAL A 165 0.47 -2.89 -10.99
CA VAL A 165 -0.90 -2.35 -11.06
C VAL A 165 -1.10 -1.24 -10.03
N CYS A 166 -0.68 -1.43 -8.78
CA CYS A 166 -0.75 -0.40 -7.74
C CYS A 166 0.03 0.86 -8.13
N PHE A 167 1.23 0.71 -8.68
CA PHE A 167 2.03 1.86 -9.11
C PHE A 167 1.39 2.59 -10.30
N VAL A 168 0.85 1.87 -11.28
CA VAL A 168 0.14 2.47 -12.43
C VAL A 168 -1.09 3.23 -11.96
N VAL A 169 -1.90 2.64 -11.08
CA VAL A 169 -3.08 3.31 -10.51
C VAL A 169 -2.65 4.57 -9.75
N PHE A 170 -1.62 4.49 -8.91
CA PHE A 170 -1.07 5.65 -8.20
C PHE A 170 -0.60 6.75 -9.17
N ALA A 171 0.16 6.39 -10.22
CA ALA A 171 0.67 7.34 -11.21
C ALA A 171 -0.47 8.03 -11.99
N LEU A 172 -1.52 7.28 -12.34
CA LEU A 172 -2.72 7.82 -12.98
C LEU A 172 -3.45 8.80 -12.05
N PHE A 173 -3.66 8.43 -10.79
CA PHE A 173 -4.26 9.32 -9.79
C PHE A 173 -3.43 10.59 -9.58
N TYR A 174 -2.11 10.45 -9.41
CA TYR A 174 -1.18 11.56 -9.24
C TYR A 174 -1.22 12.53 -10.45
N THR A 175 -1.25 12.00 -11.67
CA THR A 175 -1.36 12.77 -12.91
C THR A 175 -2.73 13.44 -13.06
N LEU A 176 -3.82 12.77 -12.63
CA LEU A 176 -5.16 13.35 -12.63
C LEU A 176 -5.23 14.55 -11.67
N ILE A 177 -4.71 14.40 -10.45
CA ILE A 177 -4.66 15.46 -9.45
C ILE A 177 -3.89 16.67 -10.00
N TYR A 178 -2.72 16.44 -10.59
CA TYR A 178 -1.96 17.50 -11.27
C TYR A 178 -2.77 18.28 -12.27
N ARG A 179 -3.51 17.57 -13.13
CA ARG A 179 -4.32 18.19 -14.17
C ARG A 179 -5.46 19.01 -13.57
N VAL A 180 -6.07 18.53 -12.49
CA VAL A 180 -7.12 19.25 -11.78
C VAL A 180 -6.56 20.50 -11.08
N THR A 181 -5.45 20.38 -10.36
CA THR A 181 -4.86 21.50 -9.62
C THR A 181 -4.24 22.53 -10.57
N SER A 182 -3.69 22.11 -11.72
CA SER A 182 -3.11 23.05 -12.69
C SER A 182 -4.17 23.94 -13.34
N ASN A 183 -5.42 23.49 -13.40
CA ASN A 183 -6.53 24.37 -13.80
C ASN A 183 -6.75 25.51 -12.79
N ALA A 184 -6.51 25.28 -11.48
CA ALA A 184 -6.54 26.35 -10.49
C ALA A 184 -5.38 27.34 -10.71
N TYR A 185 -4.17 26.85 -10.95
CA TYR A 185 -3.02 27.68 -11.36
C TYR A 185 -3.37 28.53 -12.59
N TYR A 186 -3.87 27.92 -13.66
CA TYR A 186 -4.23 28.63 -14.89
C TYR A 186 -5.33 29.66 -14.65
N LYS A 187 -6.35 29.35 -13.85
CA LYS A 187 -7.43 30.29 -13.50
C LYS A 187 -6.93 31.49 -12.71
N ILE A 188 -5.97 31.31 -11.80
CA ILE A 188 -5.35 32.41 -11.06
C ILE A 188 -4.58 33.32 -12.03
N VAL A 189 -3.73 32.73 -12.88
CA VAL A 189 -2.92 33.47 -13.85
C VAL A 189 -3.76 34.13 -14.96
N SER A 190 -4.87 33.51 -15.39
CA SER A 190 -5.74 34.04 -16.43
C SER A 190 -6.84 34.97 -15.92
N GLY A 191 -7.31 34.81 -14.69
CA GLY A 191 -8.33 35.67 -14.08
C GLY A 191 -7.84 37.08 -13.76
N ALA A 192 -6.51 37.28 -13.65
CA ALA A 192 -5.90 38.60 -13.64
C ALA A 192 -6.11 39.38 -14.95
N LYS A 193 -6.37 38.67 -16.06
CA LYS A 193 -6.51 39.23 -17.42
C LYS A 193 -7.88 39.82 -17.72
N GLU A 194 -8.89 39.60 -16.86
CA GLU A 194 -10.25 40.16 -17.02
C GLU A 194 -10.46 41.44 -16.20
N ARG A 195 -9.47 41.86 -15.38
CA ARG A 195 -9.54 43.07 -14.55
C ARG A 195 -8.71 44.25 -15.08
N GLU A 196 -8.15 44.12 -16.28
CA GLU A 196 -7.51 45.19 -17.06
C GLU A 196 -8.27 45.40 -18.37
#